data_AF-A0A351NHN7-F1
#
_entry.id   AF-A0A351NHN7-F1
#
_cell.length_a   1.000
_cell.length_b   1.000
_cell.length_c   1.000
_cell.angle_alpha   90.00
_cell.angle_beta   90.00
_cell.angle_gamma   90.00
#
_symmetry.space_group_name_H-M   'P 1'
#
loop_
_entity.id
_entity.type
_entity.pdbx_description
1 polymer ?
#
loop_
_entity_poly.entity_id
_entity_poly.type
_entity_poly.pdbx_seq_one_letter_code
_entity_poly.pdbx_strand_id
1 'polypeptide(L)' 'MDSAQPSVDSVFLKQMRTRMARVRATEHRPTVGLVLSGGGAKGAAQVGALKYIEELGIPVDLVCGTSIGGLLG' A
#
# COMPACT_ATOMS: atom_id res chain seq x y z
N MET A 1 20.36 9.01 -24.31
CA MET A 1 19.38 8.04 -23.78
C MET A 1 19.61 7.97 -22.29
N ASP A 2 19.14 8.98 -21.56
CA ASP A 2 19.34 9.10 -20.12
C ASP A 2 17.97 8.94 -19.47
N SER A 3 17.67 7.71 -19.04
CA SER A 3 16.37 7.29 -18.52
C SER A 3 16.21 7.70 -17.05
N ALA A 4 16.28 9.01 -16.79
CA ALA A 4 16.10 9.57 -15.46
C ALA A 4 14.61 9.72 -15.11
N GLN A 5 14.03 8.74 -14.42
CA GLN A 5 12.86 8.88 -13.52
C GLN A 5 12.80 7.68 -12.53
N PRO A 6 12.31 7.81 -11.28
CA PRO A 6 11.97 9.03 -10.52
C PRO A 6 12.73 9.14 -9.17
N SER A 7 12.94 10.36 -8.68
CA SER A 7 13.43 10.63 -7.32
C SER A 7 12.32 10.37 -6.30
N VAL A 8 12.20 9.12 -5.86
CA VAL A 8 11.53 8.72 -4.62
C VAL A 8 12.65 8.58 -3.59
N ASP A 9 12.64 9.35 -2.50
CA ASP A 9 13.77 9.45 -1.56
C ASP A 9 14.41 8.08 -1.28
N SER A 10 15.71 7.96 -1.52
CA SER A 10 16.45 6.69 -1.44
C SER A 10 16.33 6.03 -0.06
N VAL A 11 16.16 6.85 0.98
CA VAL A 11 15.92 6.43 2.37
C VAL A 11 14.55 5.74 2.50
N PHE A 12 13.49 6.34 1.96
CA PHE A 12 12.14 5.77 1.99
C PHE A 12 12.12 4.41 1.29
N LEU A 13 12.73 4.31 0.10
CA LEU A 13 12.79 3.07 -0.65
C LEU A 13 13.56 1.97 0.09
N LYS A 14 14.66 2.35 0.75
CA LYS A 14 15.45 1.43 1.59
C LYS A 14 14.65 0.94 2.78
N GLN A 15 13.95 1.84 3.49
CA GLN A 15 13.09 1.49 4.62
C GLN A 15 11.94 0.55 4.20
N MET A 16 11.26 0.86 3.09
CA MET A 16 10.20 0.03 2.54
C MET A 16 10.70 -1.39 2.23
N ARG A 17 11.86 -1.49 1.56
CA ARG A 17 12.48 -2.80 1.24
C ARG A 17 12.81 -3.60 2.49
N THR A 18 13.39 -2.97 3.50
CA THR A 18 13.70 -3.63 4.78
C THR A 18 12.44 -4.14 5.48
N ARG A 19 11.37 -3.33 5.52
CA ARG A 19 10.08 -3.73 6.11
C ARG A 19 9.47 -4.92 5.37
N MET A 20 9.47 -4.89 4.04
CA MET A 20 8.95 -5.98 3.22
C MET A 20 9.76 -7.27 3.33
N ALA A 21 11.09 -7.17 3.41
CA ALA A 21 11.95 -8.32 3.65
C ALA A 21 11.64 -8.99 5.00
N ARG A 22 11.38 -8.17 6.04
CA ARG A 22 10.96 -8.68 7.36
C ARG A 22 9.63 -9.41 7.28
N VAL A 23 8.59 -8.81 6.70
CA VAL A 23 7.27 -9.44 6.55
C VAL A 23 7.40 -10.80 5.83
N ARG A 24 8.16 -10.86 4.73
CA ARG A 24 8.38 -12.11 3.99
C ARG A 24 9.15 -13.17 4.78
N ALA A 25 10.01 -12.75 5.71
CA ALA A 25 10.84 -13.66 6.51
C ALA A 25 10.15 -14.11 7.80
N THR A 26 9.26 -13.30 8.38
CA THR A 26 8.59 -13.62 9.66
C THR A 26 7.22 -14.24 9.47
N GLU A 27 6.53 -13.95 8.37
CA GLU A 27 5.16 -14.39 8.14
C GLU A 27 5.11 -15.62 7.24
N HIS A 28 4.46 -16.71 7.70
CA HIS A 28 4.22 -17.92 6.91
C HIS A 28 3.00 -17.80 5.99
N ARG A 29 2.73 -16.59 5.48
CA ARG A 29 1.58 -16.28 4.61
C ARG A 29 2.01 -15.42 3.42
N PRO A 30 1.21 -15.38 2.35
CA PRO A 30 1.45 -14.45 1.25
C PRO A 30 1.51 -12.99 1.75
N THR A 31 2.39 -12.20 1.13
CA THR A 31 2.36 -10.74 1.29
C THR A 31 1.14 -10.19 0.57
N VAL A 32 0.34 -9.37 1.24
CA VAL A 32 -0.90 -8.81 0.71
C VAL A 32 -0.71 -7.31 0.46
N GLY A 33 -0.91 -6.91 -0.80
CA GLY A 33 -0.95 -5.50 -1.20
C GLY A 33 -2.38 -5.06 -1.48
N LEU A 34 -2.81 -3.96 -0.88
CA LEU A 34 -4.09 -3.31 -1.14
C LEU A 34 -3.89 -2.10 -2.06
N VAL A 35 -4.62 -2.06 -3.17
CA VAL A 35 -4.54 -0.96 -4.14
C VAL A 35 -5.85 -0.18 -4.17
N LEU A 36 -5.81 1.08 -3.74
CA LEU A 36 -6.95 1.99 -3.71
C LEU A 36 -6.95 2.88 -4.95
N SER A 37 -7.86 2.58 -5.89
CA SER A 37 -8.04 3.39 -7.10
C SER A 37 -8.52 4.82 -6.77
N GLY A 38 -8.32 5.76 -7.69
CA GLY A 38 -8.90 7.11 -7.59
C GLY A 38 -10.40 7.12 -7.83
N GLY A 39 -11.12 8.09 -7.26
CA GLY A 39 -12.59 8.17 -7.40
C GLY A 39 -13.26 9.48 -6.97
N GLY A 40 -12.49 10.55 -6.68
CA GLY A 40 -13.03 11.83 -6.21
C GLY A 40 -13.86 11.68 -4.94
N ALA A 41 -14.98 12.42 -4.81
CA ALA A 41 -15.83 12.39 -3.62
C ALA A 41 -16.41 11.00 -3.28
N LYS A 42 -16.51 10.08 -4.26
CA LYS A 42 -16.95 8.69 -4.03
C LYS A 42 -15.89 7.84 -3.32
N GLY A 43 -14.66 8.34 -3.16
CA GLY A 43 -13.58 7.68 -2.42
C GLY A 43 -13.92 7.38 -0.96
N ALA A 44 -14.89 8.08 -0.36
CA ALA A 44 -15.36 7.79 1.00
C ALA A 44 -15.88 6.35 1.18
N ALA A 45 -16.38 5.71 0.10
CA ALA A 45 -16.80 4.31 0.15
C ALA A 45 -15.64 3.34 0.42
N GLN A 46 -14.39 3.72 0.12
CA GLN A 46 -13.20 2.91 0.38
C GLN A 46 -12.97 2.70 1.89
N VAL A 47 -13.44 3.63 2.74
CA VAL A 47 -13.37 3.48 4.21
C VAL A 47 -14.19 2.28 4.69
N GLY A 48 -15.37 2.03 4.10
CA GLY A 48 -16.19 0.87 4.44
C GLY A 48 -15.52 -0.44 4.02
N ALA A 49 -14.88 -0.46 2.85
CA ALA A 49 -14.14 -1.62 2.38
C ALA A 49 -12.93 -1.92 3.28
N LEU A 50 -12.18 -0.89 3.70
CA LEU A 50 -11.05 -1.04 4.62
C LEU A 50 -11.49 -1.65 5.96
N LYS A 51 -12.58 -1.13 6.55
CA LYS A 51 -13.15 -1.69 7.80
C LYS A 51 -13.53 -3.15 7.65
N TYR A 52 -14.19 -3.50 6.55
CA TYR A 52 -14.61 -4.88 6.34
C TYR A 52 -13.42 -5.84 6.11
N ILE A 53 -12.38 -5.39 5.40
CA ILE A 53 -11.13 -6.16 5.23
C ILE A 53 -10.47 -6.42 6.59
N GLU A 54 -10.47 -5.41 7.48
CA GLU A 54 -9.96 -5.54 8.86
C GLU A 54 -10.81 -6.52 9.69
N GLU A 55 -12.13 -6.43 9.60
CA GLU A 55 -13.06 -7.37 10.27
C GLU A 55 -12.87 -8.83 9.83
N LEU A 56 -12.52 -9.04 8.55
CA LEU A 56 -12.18 -10.37 8.02
C LEU A 56 -10.81 -10.89 8.47
N GLY A 57 -10.02 -10.07 9.17
CA GLY A 57 -8.67 -10.43 9.61
C GLY A 57 -7.69 -10.61 8.47
N ILE A 58 -7.93 -9.99 7.31
CA ILE A 58 -7.03 -10.09 6.15
C ILE A 58 -5.82 -9.17 6.40
N PRO A 59 -4.59 -9.72 6.48
CA PRO A 59 -3.43 -8.94 6.89
C PRO A 59 -2.83 -8.17 5.72
N VAL A 60 -3.05 -6.85 5.66
CA VAL A 60 -2.52 -5.96 4.60
C VAL A 60 -1.12 -5.46 4.96
N ASP A 61 -0.13 -5.73 4.10
CA ASP A 61 1.27 -5.39 4.33
C ASP A 61 1.71 -4.11 3.64
N LEU A 62 1.06 -3.79 2.54
CA LEU A 62 1.32 -2.62 1.71
C LEU A 62 0.00 -2.04 1.23
N VAL A 63 -0.16 -0.72 1.38
CA VAL A 63 -1.25 0.02 0.73
C VAL A 63 -0.63 0.95 -0.29
N CYS A 64 -1.24 1.03 -1.47
CA CYS A 64 -0.93 2.05 -2.44
C CYS A 64 -2.23 2.61 -3.03
N GLY A 65 -2.19 3.85 -3.52
CA GLY A 65 -3.37 4.43 -4.13
C GLY A 65 -3.09 5.66 -4.97
N THR A 66 -4.11 6.10 -5.71
CA THR A 66 -4.03 7.24 -6.62
C THR A 66 -5.00 8.33 -6.18
N SER A 67 -4.51 9.59 -6.08
CA SER A 67 -5.31 10.74 -5.60
C SER A 67 -5.93 10.46 -4.23
N ILE A 68 -7.26 10.53 -4.07
CA ILE A 68 -7.93 10.25 -2.78
C ILE A 68 -7.66 8.84 -2.24
N GLY A 69 -7.44 7.87 -3.12
CA GLY A 69 -7.05 6.52 -2.71
C GLY A 69 -5.64 6.47 -2.12
N GLY A 70 -4.74 7.38 -2.52
CA GLY A 70 -3.43 7.53 -1.89
C GLY A 70 -3.42 8.41 -0.64
N LEU A 71 -4.51 9.15 -0.37
CA LEU A 71 -4.71 9.89 0.88
C LEU A 71 -5.32 9.01 1.98
N LEU A 72 -6.22 8.09 1.59
CA LEU A 72 -6.90 7.17 2.50
C LEU A 72 -6.08 5.90 2.83
N GLY A 73 -5.17 5.52 1.94
CA GLY A 73 -4.28 4.37 2.09
C GLY A 73 -2.97 4.70 2.77
#